data_AF-A0A3D2CRJ8-F1
#
_entry.id   AF-A0A3D2CRJ8-F1
#
_cell.length_a   1.000
_cell.length_b   1.000
_cell.length_c   1.000
_cell.angle_alpha   90.00
_cell.angle_beta   90.00
_cell.angle_gamma   90.00
#
_symmetry.space_group_name_H-M   'P 1'
#
loop_
_entity.id
_entity.type
_entity.pdbx_description
1 polymer ?
#
loop_
_entity_poly.entity_id
_entity_poly.type
_entity_poly.pdbx_seq_one_letter_code
_entity_poly.pdbx_strand_id
1 'polypeptide(L)'
;RIGYVLFYQWDYFLADPLYLFQIWQGGMSFHGGLLGVITAVYIFARKTNKSFLVVGDFVAPLVPVGLGMGRLGNFINAELWGRETDVPWAMVFPTDALQLPRHPSQLYEFFLEGVVLFAILYVVTRKPRS
;
A
#
# COMPACT_ATOMS: atom_id res chain seq x y z
N ARG A 1 -3.35 -12.18 -0.11
CA ARG A 1 -3.73 -13.51 0.43
C ARG A 1 -2.78 -14.64 0.04
N ILE A 2 -2.64 -15.01 -1.25
CA ILE A 2 -1.78 -16.16 -1.66
C ILE A 2 -0.37 -16.04 -1.08
N GLY A 3 0.32 -14.92 -1.28
CA GLY A 3 1.66 -14.72 -0.70
C GLY A 3 1.68 -14.73 0.84
N TYR A 4 0.58 -14.40 1.52
CA TYR A 4 0.54 -14.52 2.98
C TYR A 4 0.54 -15.99 3.40
N VAL A 5 -0.31 -16.78 2.74
CA VAL A 5 -0.44 -18.21 3.01
C VAL A 5 0.85 -18.96 2.68
N LEU A 6 1.45 -18.69 1.52
CA LEU A 6 2.67 -19.37 1.09
C LEU A 6 3.92 -18.97 1.89
N PHE A 7 4.05 -17.69 2.28
CA PHE A 7 5.28 -17.22 2.94
C PHE A 7 5.24 -17.35 4.46
N TYR A 8 4.05 -17.26 5.07
CA TYR A 8 3.92 -17.18 6.54
C TYR A 8 3.06 -18.29 7.16
N GLN A 9 2.23 -18.99 6.38
CA GLN A 9 1.28 -19.99 6.90
C GLN A 9 1.30 -21.30 6.10
N TRP A 10 2.48 -21.70 5.62
CA TRP A 10 2.64 -22.85 4.74
C TRP A 10 2.17 -24.16 5.41
N ASP A 11 2.62 -24.42 6.64
CA ASP A 11 2.26 -25.66 7.36
C ASP A 11 0.76 -25.72 7.65
N TYR A 12 0.14 -24.59 8.01
CA TYR A 12 -1.30 -24.51 8.23
C TYR A 12 -2.11 -24.76 6.96
N PHE A 13 -1.62 -24.28 5.81
CA PHE A 13 -2.25 -24.53 4.51
C PHE A 13 -2.18 -26.00 4.08
N LEU A 14 -1.09 -26.70 4.40
CA LEU A 14 -1.00 -28.14 4.13
C LEU A 14 -2.00 -28.95 4.95
N ALA A 15 -2.31 -28.50 6.17
CA ALA A 15 -3.31 -29.13 7.03
C ALA A 15 -4.76 -28.80 6.59
N ASP A 16 -5.01 -27.56 6.18
CA ASP A 16 -6.31 -27.12 5.65
C ASP A 16 -6.16 -26.29 4.36
N PRO A 17 -6.24 -26.93 3.18
CA PRO A 17 -6.15 -26.22 1.90
C PRO A 17 -7.27 -25.19 1.68
N LEU A 18 -8.43 -25.34 2.33
CA LEU A 18 -9.52 -24.38 2.21
C LEU A 18 -9.21 -23.07 2.93
N TYR A 19 -8.22 -23.05 3.84
CA TYR A 19 -7.74 -21.84 4.50
C TYR A 19 -7.37 -20.74 3.51
N LEU A 20 -6.86 -21.10 2.32
CA LEU A 20 -6.48 -20.12 1.30
C LEU A 20 -7.63 -19.15 0.98
N PHE A 21 -8.87 -19.65 0.92
CA PHE A 21 -10.07 -18.87 0.57
C PHE A 21 -10.69 -18.11 1.74
N GLN A 22 -10.27 -18.39 2.98
CA GLN A 22 -10.77 -17.73 4.19
C GLN A 22 -10.17 -16.32 4.35
N ILE A 23 -10.49 -15.42 3.42
CA ILE A 23 -9.93 -14.05 3.36
C ILE A 23 -10.38 -13.14 4.51
N TRP A 24 -11.49 -13.48 5.18
CA TRP A 24 -12.04 -12.73 6.32
C TRP A 24 -11.23 -12.93 7.61
N GLN A 25 -10.37 -13.95 7.68
CA GLN A 25 -9.49 -14.19 8.84
C GLN A 25 -8.32 -13.20 8.92
N GLY A 26 -8.31 -12.15 8.10
CA GLY A 26 -7.17 -11.27 7.94
C GLY A 26 -5.99 -11.97 7.25
N GLY A 27 -4.77 -11.52 7.51
CA GLY A 27 -3.57 -12.11 6.92
C GLY A 27 -3.38 -11.71 5.46
N MET A 28 -2.77 -10.54 5.27
CA MET A 28 -2.39 -10.01 3.96
C MET A 28 -0.88 -9.85 3.90
N SER A 29 -0.30 -10.13 2.74
CA SER A 29 1.14 -9.99 2.49
C SER A 29 1.33 -8.89 1.48
N PHE A 30 2.11 -7.88 1.87
CA PHE A 30 2.51 -6.80 0.98
C PHE A 30 3.27 -7.34 -0.24
N HIS A 31 4.28 -8.19 0.00
CA HIS A 31 5.09 -8.82 -1.07
C HIS A 31 4.23 -9.63 -2.05
N GLY A 32 3.27 -10.40 -1.53
CA GLY A 32 2.34 -11.16 -2.37
C GLY A 32 1.43 -10.25 -3.21
N GLY A 33 0.97 -9.13 -2.64
CA GLY A 33 0.19 -8.13 -3.38
C GLY A 33 1.01 -7.47 -4.49
N LEU A 34 2.23 -7.03 -4.18
CA LEU A 34 3.14 -6.38 -5.13
C LEU A 34 3.48 -7.29 -6.32
N LEU A 35 3.88 -8.54 -6.06
CA LEU A 35 4.14 -9.52 -7.13
C LEU A 35 2.90 -9.79 -7.98
N GLY A 36 1.72 -9.85 -7.35
CA GLY A 36 0.45 -9.99 -8.06
C GLY A 36 0.17 -8.84 -9.03
N VAL A 37 0.37 -7.59 -8.59
CA VAL A 37 0.19 -6.40 -9.43
C VAL A 37 1.19 -6.37 -10.58
N ILE A 38 2.49 -6.61 -10.32
CA ILE A 38 3.53 -6.66 -11.36
C ILE A 38 3.18 -7.73 -12.42
N THR A 39 2.76 -8.91 -11.97
CA THR A 39 2.36 -10.01 -12.85
C THR A 39 1.14 -9.63 -13.68
N ALA A 40 0.13 -8.97 -13.08
CA ALA A 40 -1.05 -8.51 -13.79
C ALA A 40 -0.72 -7.46 -14.86
N VAL A 41 0.13 -6.48 -14.55
CA VAL A 41 0.63 -5.48 -15.50
C VAL A 41 1.38 -6.14 -16.65
N TYR A 42 2.25 -7.11 -16.36
CA TYR A 42 2.98 -7.87 -17.37
C TYR A 42 2.06 -8.66 -18.30
N ILE A 43 1.08 -9.40 -17.75
CA ILE A 43 0.11 -10.16 -18.55
C ILE A 43 -0.74 -9.21 -19.41
N PHE A 44 -1.17 -8.07 -18.86
CA PHE A 44 -1.96 -7.08 -19.59
C PHE A 44 -1.18 -6.46 -20.75
N ALA A 45 0.09 -6.11 -20.53
CA ALA A 45 0.99 -5.62 -21.58
C ALA A 45 1.12 -6.62 -22.73
N ARG A 46 1.33 -7.91 -22.42
CA ARG A 46 1.40 -8.99 -23.41
C ARG A 46 0.08 -9.16 -24.19
N LYS A 47 -1.06 -9.13 -23.51
CA LYS A 47 -2.39 -9.26 -24.14
C LYS A 47 -2.76 -8.10 -25.05
N THR A 48 -2.22 -6.90 -24.78
CA THR A 48 -2.50 -5.69 -25.55
C THR A 48 -1.42 -5.32 -26.55
N ASN A 49 -0.40 -6.18 -26.72
CA ASN A 49 0.78 -5.92 -27.56
C ASN A 49 1.48 -4.57 -27.22
N LYS A 50 1.47 -4.18 -25.95
CA LYS A 50 2.16 -2.98 -25.45
C LYS A 50 3.40 -3.40 -24.66
N SER A 51 4.37 -2.50 -24.53
CA SER A 51 5.51 -2.73 -23.65
C SER A 51 5.07 -2.65 -22.18
N PHE A 52 5.76 -3.39 -21.31
CA PHE A 52 5.51 -3.35 -19.87
C PHE A 52 5.61 -1.92 -19.31
N LEU A 53 6.58 -1.14 -19.79
CA LEU A 53 6.78 0.25 -19.37
C LEU A 53 5.63 1.16 -19.78
N VAL A 54 5.04 0.98 -20.97
CA VAL A 54 3.89 1.80 -21.42
C VAL A 54 2.67 1.55 -20.53
N VAL A 55 2.41 0.30 -20.16
CA VAL A 55 1.31 -0.01 -19.23
C VAL A 55 1.64 0.49 -17.82
N GLY A 56 2.89 0.32 -17.37
CA GLY A 56 3.36 0.83 -16.08
C GLY A 56 3.21 2.35 -15.96
N ASP A 57 3.64 3.10 -16.98
CA ASP A 57 3.50 4.56 -17.06
C ASP A 57 2.03 4.99 -16.98
N PHE A 58 1.13 4.22 -17.57
CA PHE A 58 -0.32 4.47 -17.49
C PHE A 58 -0.89 4.23 -16.08
N VAL A 59 -0.41 3.20 -15.38
CA VAL A 59 -0.89 2.87 -14.02
C VAL A 59 -0.23 3.73 -12.94
N ALA A 60 1.00 4.20 -13.14
CA ALA A 60 1.79 4.91 -12.13
C ALA A 60 1.07 6.10 -11.47
N PRO A 61 0.32 6.97 -12.18
CA PRO A 61 -0.42 8.07 -11.56
C PRO A 61 -1.54 7.62 -10.61
N LEU A 62 -1.99 6.37 -10.68
CA LEU A 62 -3.01 5.81 -9.79
C LEU A 62 -2.43 5.25 -8.49
N VAL A 63 -1.13 4.95 -8.47
CA VAL A 63 -0.44 4.39 -7.28
C VAL A 63 -0.53 5.31 -6.05
N PRO A 64 -0.30 6.64 -6.15
CA PRO A 64 -0.40 7.55 -5.01
C PRO A 64 -1.78 7.53 -4.34
N VAL A 65 -2.85 7.33 -5.11
CA VAL A 65 -4.20 7.26 -4.58
C VAL A 65 -4.34 6.06 -3.64
N GLY A 66 -3.79 4.90 -4.02
CA GLY A 66 -3.74 3.72 -3.17
C GLY A 66 -2.85 3.90 -1.93
N LEU A 67 -1.67 4.51 -2.10
CA LEU A 67 -0.75 4.81 -0.99
C LEU A 67 -1.42 5.74 0.03
N GLY A 68 -1.98 6.86 -0.43
CA GLY A 68 -2.67 7.82 0.42
C GLY A 68 -3.82 7.19 1.20
N MET A 69 -4.71 6.45 0.53
CA MET A 69 -5.79 5.74 1.21
C MET A 69 -5.28 4.74 2.25
N GLY A 70 -4.18 4.02 1.96
CA GLY A 70 -3.54 3.12 2.90
C GLY A 70 -3.09 3.84 4.17
N ARG A 71 -2.40 4.99 4.02
CA ARG A 71 -1.92 5.80 5.16
C ARG A 71 -3.05 6.42 5.96
N LEU A 72 -4.12 6.86 5.29
CA LEU A 72 -5.32 7.34 5.97
C LEU A 72 -5.99 6.21 6.77
N GLY A 73 -6.02 5.00 6.22
CA GLY A 73 -6.45 3.79 6.94
C GLY A 73 -5.61 3.52 8.18
N ASN A 74 -4.27 3.63 8.06
CA ASN A 74 -3.38 3.48 9.21
C ASN A 74 -3.65 4.54 10.30
N PHE A 75 -3.94 5.78 9.89
CA PHE A 75 -4.29 6.83 10.83
C PHE A 75 -5.61 6.53 11.57
N ILE A 76 -6.65 6.08 10.86
CA ILE A 76 -7.95 5.72 11.44
C ILE A 76 -7.84 4.51 12.37
N ASN A 77 -7.05 3.51 11.98
CA ASN A 77 -6.75 2.34 12.81
C ASN A 77 -5.85 2.66 14.00
N ALA A 78 -5.32 3.90 14.07
CA ALA A 78 -4.26 4.29 14.97
C ALA A 78 -3.13 3.25 14.92
N GLU A 79 -2.49 3.03 13.78
CA GLU A 79 -1.34 2.12 13.62
C GLU A 79 -0.22 2.81 12.84
N LEU A 80 1.04 2.34 12.97
CA LEU A 80 2.21 2.89 12.27
C LEU A 80 2.45 4.38 12.53
N TRP A 81 2.23 4.82 13.77
CA TRP A 81 2.53 6.18 14.22
C TRP A 81 4.04 6.42 14.32
N GLY A 82 4.43 7.69 14.32
CA GLY A 82 5.82 8.11 14.23
C GLY A 82 6.57 8.04 15.56
N ARG A 83 7.80 8.56 15.53
CA ARG A 83 8.63 8.72 16.74
C ARG A 83 8.02 9.74 17.72
N GLU A 84 8.42 9.60 18.98
CA GLU A 84 8.14 10.57 20.04
C GLU A 84 8.65 11.96 19.68
N THR A 85 7.90 12.99 20.08
CA THR A 85 8.18 14.37 19.71
C THR A 85 7.43 15.35 20.61
N ASP A 86 7.99 16.56 20.73
CA ASP A 86 7.43 17.66 21.51
C ASP A 86 6.81 18.75 20.63
N VAL A 87 6.59 18.49 19.34
CA VAL A 87 5.96 19.48 18.44
C VAL A 87 4.50 19.73 18.85
N PRO A 88 3.95 20.94 18.62
CA PRO A 88 2.63 21.31 19.13
C PRO A 88 1.46 20.54 18.49
N TRP A 89 1.68 19.85 17.38
CA TRP A 89 0.69 18.98 16.72
C TRP A 89 0.96 17.48 16.95
N ALA A 90 1.78 17.14 17.95
CA ALA A 90 1.96 15.76 18.37
C ALA A 90 0.62 15.18 18.85
N MET A 91 0.42 13.88 18.63
CA MET A 91 -0.79 13.18 19.05
C MET A 91 -0.44 11.95 19.89
N VAL A 92 -1.29 11.67 20.87
CA VAL A 92 -1.26 10.45 21.66
C VAL A 92 -2.22 9.45 21.02
N PHE A 93 -1.69 8.28 20.62
CA PHE A 93 -2.47 7.26 19.93
C PHE A 93 -2.99 6.22 20.95
N PRO A 94 -4.26 5.80 20.90
CA PRO A 94 -4.84 4.85 21.87
C PRO A 94 -4.14 3.49 21.92
N THR A 95 -3.53 3.10 20.81
CA THR A 95 -2.81 1.84 20.57
C THR A 95 -1.35 1.91 21.00
N ASP A 96 -0.82 3.09 21.35
CA ASP A 96 0.52 3.24 21.91
C ASP A 96 0.53 2.86 23.40
N ALA A 97 1.16 1.74 23.74
CA ALA A 97 1.24 1.27 25.13
C ALA A 97 1.89 2.29 26.09
N LEU A 98 2.77 3.17 25.57
CA LEU A 98 3.46 4.17 26.38
C LEU A 98 2.70 5.51 26.47
N GLN A 99 1.64 5.69 25.67
CA GLN A 99 0.83 6.91 25.62
C GLN A 99 1.68 8.20 25.45
N LEU A 100 2.73 8.12 24.62
CA LEU A 100 3.63 9.25 24.40
C LEU A 100 3.11 10.16 23.29
N PRO A 101 3.43 11.47 23.32
CA PRO A 101 3.15 12.36 22.21
C PRO A 101 4.03 11.99 21.02
N ARG A 102 3.41 11.66 19.88
CA ARG A 102 4.12 11.18 18.68
C ARG A 102 3.75 11.95 17.44
N HIS A 103 4.65 11.93 16.46
CA HIS A 103 4.33 12.46 15.14
C HIS A 103 3.23 11.62 14.48
N PRO A 104 2.20 12.24 13.90
CA PRO A 104 1.28 11.56 13.00
C PRO A 104 1.90 11.36 11.62
N SER A 105 2.95 10.53 11.54
CA SER A 105 3.67 10.24 10.30
C SER A 105 2.74 9.78 9.19
N GLN A 106 1.67 9.06 9.52
CA GLN A 106 0.67 8.60 8.56
C GLN A 106 0.02 9.76 7.81
N LEU A 107 -0.21 10.90 8.47
CA LEU A 107 -0.76 12.10 7.80
C LEU A 107 0.28 12.78 6.91
N TYR A 108 1.56 12.75 7.29
CA TYR A 108 2.64 13.25 6.45
C TYR A 108 2.81 12.37 5.21
N GLU A 109 2.77 11.05 5.37
CA GLU A 109 2.85 10.08 4.27
C GLU A 109 1.62 10.17 3.37
N PHE A 110 0.40 10.32 3.94
CA PHE A 110 -0.81 10.61 3.16
C PHE A 110 -0.64 11.87 2.29
N PHE A 111 -0.13 12.94 2.88
CA PHE A 111 0.07 14.20 2.16
C PHE A 111 1.16 14.07 1.09
N LEU A 112 2.33 13.51 1.42
CA LEU A 112 3.48 13.46 0.53
C LEU A 112 3.37 12.34 -0.52
N GLU A 113 3.16 11.09 -0.07
CA GLU A 113 3.07 9.91 -0.94
C GLU A 113 1.72 9.79 -1.63
N GLY A 114 0.66 10.38 -1.06
CA GLY A 114 -0.67 10.43 -1.64
C GLY A 114 -0.89 11.69 -2.47
N VAL A 115 -1.11 12.83 -1.81
CA VAL A 115 -1.59 14.05 -2.47
C VAL A 115 -0.51 14.71 -3.35
N VAL A 116 0.68 14.95 -2.81
CA VAL A 116 1.78 15.63 -3.51
C VAL A 116 2.29 14.76 -4.66
N LEU A 117 2.55 13.47 -4.40
CA LEU A 117 3.00 12.56 -5.45
C LEU A 117 1.95 12.40 -6.56
N PHE A 118 0.65 12.32 -6.23
CA PHE A 118 -0.42 12.33 -7.23
C PHE A 118 -0.37 13.61 -8.07
N ALA A 119 -0.27 14.78 -7.45
CA ALA A 119 -0.22 16.06 -8.16
C ALA A 119 0.99 16.14 -9.10
N ILE A 120 2.17 15.70 -8.64
CA ILE A 120 3.40 15.66 -9.45
C ILE A 120 3.20 14.74 -10.66
N LEU A 121 2.80 13.49 -10.43
CA LEU A 121 2.62 12.53 -11.52
C LEU A 121 1.54 12.99 -12.49
N TYR A 122 0.42 13.50 -11.99
CA TYR A 122 -0.65 14.02 -12.83
C TYR A 122 -0.17 15.17 -13.72
N VAL A 123 0.59 16.14 -13.19
CA VAL A 123 1.16 17.23 -13.99
C VAL A 123 2.15 16.71 -15.03
N VAL A 124 3.01 15.77 -14.66
CA VAL A 124 4.00 15.17 -15.58
C VAL A 124 3.33 14.38 -16.70
N THR A 125 2.25 13.64 -16.41
CA THR A 125 1.54 12.82 -17.40
C THR A 125 0.53 13.59 -18.24
N ARG A 126 0.20 14.84 -17.90
CA ARG A 126 -0.68 15.70 -18.72
C ARG A 126 -0.10 16.05 -20.09
N LYS A 127 1.22 16.01 -20.26
CA LYS A 127 1.85 16.25 -21.57
C LYS A 127 1.85 14.94 -22.37
N PRO A 128 1.23 14.90 -23.58
CA PRO A 128 1.30 13.72 -24.42
C PRO A 128 2.77 13.44 -24.76
N ARG A 129 3.25 12.27 -24.36
CA ARG A 129 4.53 11.73 -24.82
C ARG A 129 4.31 11.31 -26.28
N SER A 130 4.81 12.13 -27.22
CA SER A 130 4.80 11.86 -28.66
C SER A 130 5.67 10.66 -29.00
#